data_AF-A0A838W8A8-F1
#
_entry.id   AF-A0A838W8A8-F1
#
_cell.length_a   1.000
_cell.length_b   1.000
_cell.length_c   1.000
_cell.angle_alpha   90.00
_cell.angle_beta   90.00
_cell.angle_gamma   90.00
#
_symmetry.space_group_name_H-M   'P 1'
#
loop_
_entity.id
_entity.type
_entity.pdbx_description
1 polymer ?
#
loop_
_entity_poly.entity_id
_entity_poly.type
_entity_poly.pdbx_seq_one_letter_code
_entity_poly.pdbx_strand_id
1 'polypeptide(L)' 'MFNPNVDALTLTFRYDDEKKAFIDNQTGSEWNFDGKSINGTLSGNTLSRLPFDEGFWFEWVAFHPETDIFY' A
#
# COMPACT_ATOMS: atom_id res chain seq x y z
N MET A 1 3.29 -2.58 2.76
CA MET A 1 2.32 -2.34 1.67
C MET A 1 1.00 -1.87 2.29
N PHE A 2 0.28 -0.91 1.69
CA PHE A 2 -0.97 -0.36 2.25
C PHE A 2 -2.19 -0.90 1.50
N ASN A 3 -3.32 -1.06 2.19
CA ASN A 3 -4.60 -1.39 1.58
C ASN A 3 -5.15 -0.12 0.92
N PRO A 4 -5.39 -0.10 -0.41
CA PRO A 4 -5.92 1.08 -1.09
C PRO A 4 -7.43 1.30 -0.83
N ASN A 5 -8.08 0.44 -0.06
CA ASN A 5 -9.51 0.56 0.23
C ASN A 5 -9.77 1.46 1.44
N VAL A 6 -10.55 2.53 1.24
CA VAL A 6 -11.06 3.44 2.29
C VAL A 6 -12.57 3.54 2.13
N ASP A 7 -13.34 3.16 3.14
CA ASP A 7 -14.82 3.25 3.17
C ASP A 7 -15.51 2.78 1.87
N ALA A 8 -15.06 1.64 1.34
CA ALA A 8 -15.50 0.99 0.08
C ALA A 8 -15.00 1.61 -1.24
N LEU A 9 -14.17 2.65 -1.22
CA LEU A 9 -13.46 3.14 -2.40
C LEU A 9 -12.07 2.49 -2.52
N THR A 10 -11.78 1.89 -3.68
CA THR A 10 -10.41 1.52 -4.05
C THR A 10 -9.71 2.74 -4.64
N LEU A 11 -8.72 3.27 -3.91
CA LEU A 11 -7.94 4.43 -4.33
C LEU A 11 -6.76 4.02 -5.21
N THR A 12 -6.48 4.84 -6.22
CA THR A 12 -5.27 4.75 -7.04
C THR A 12 -4.41 5.98 -6.79
N PHE A 13 -3.12 5.77 -6.61
CA PHE A 13 -2.19 6.83 -6.23
C PHE A 13 -1.25 7.17 -7.38
N ARG A 14 -0.97 8.45 -7.54
CA ARG A 14 0.17 8.97 -8.32
C ARG A 14 1.13 9.66 -7.38
N TYR A 15 2.43 9.49 -7.63
CA TYR A 15 3.44 10.23 -6.89
C TYR A 15 3.64 11.61 -7.53
N ASP A 16 3.64 12.65 -6.70
CA ASP A 16 3.88 14.03 -7.10
C ASP A 16 5.27 14.46 -6.59
N ASP A 17 6.22 14.63 -7.51
CA ASP A 17 7.62 14.87 -7.14
C ASP A 17 7.86 16.27 -6.56
N GLU A 18 7.06 17.27 -6.95
CA GLU A 18 7.15 18.62 -6.40
C GLU A 18 6.69 18.65 -4.94
N LYS A 19 5.58 17.97 -4.65
CA LYS A 19 5.00 17.91 -3.30
C LYS A 19 5.62 16.83 -2.41
N LYS A 20 6.42 15.93 -2.99
CA LYS A 20 6.96 14.73 -2.30
C LYS A 20 5.86 13.93 -1.60
N ALA A 21 4.70 13.83 -2.23
CA ALA A 21 3.49 13.24 -1.67
C ALA A 21 2.78 12.35 -2.69
N PHE A 22 1.96 11.41 -2.19
CA PHE A 22 1.06 10.63 -3.02
C PHE A 22 -0.27 11.36 -3.15
N ILE A 23 -0.80 11.45 -4.36
CA ILE A 23 -2.10 12.04 -4.64
C ILE A 23 -3.04 10.92 -5.06
N ASP A 24 -4.18 10.77 -4.40
CA ASP A 24 -5.21 9.84 -4.89
C ASP A 24 -6.01 10.46 -6.04
N ASN A 25 -6.32 9.65 -7.05
CA ASN A 25 -6.99 10.15 -8.26
C ASN A 25 -8.51 10.34 -8.08
N GLN A 26 -9.10 9.75 -7.03
CA GLN A 26 -10.55 9.72 -6.82
C GLN A 26 -11.05 10.99 -6.11
N THR A 27 -10.29 11.49 -5.15
CA THR A 27 -10.61 12.62 -4.28
C THR A 27 -9.58 13.73 -4.37
N GLY A 28 -8.39 13.46 -4.95
CA GLY A 28 -7.31 14.44 -5.03
C GLY A 28 -6.64 14.72 -3.68
N SER A 29 -6.85 13.87 -2.68
CA SER A 29 -6.25 14.03 -1.36
C SER A 29 -4.76 13.70 -1.42
N GLU A 30 -4.00 14.38 -0.57
CA GLU A 30 -2.56 14.21 -0.45
C GLU A 30 -2.24 13.29 0.72
N TRP A 31 -1.33 12.35 0.48
CA TRP A 31 -0.98 11.27 1.38
C TRP A 31 0.53 11.22 1.59
N ASN A 32 0.95 11.04 2.84
CA ASN A 32 2.36 10.85 3.18
C ASN A 32 2.79 9.38 3.02
N PHE A 33 4.08 9.12 3.16
CA PHE A 33 4.65 7.76 3.08
C PHE A 33 4.12 6.79 4.15
N ASP A 34 3.60 7.29 5.26
CA ASP A 34 2.97 6.48 6.31
C ASP A 34 1.52 6.10 5.98
N GLY A 35 1.00 6.50 4.81
CA GLY A 35 -0.37 6.24 4.40
C GLY A 35 -1.38 7.13 5.13
N LYS A 36 -0.96 8.27 5.69
CA LYS A 36 -1.87 9.27 6.29
C LYS A 36 -2.21 10.34 5.28
N SER A 37 -3.49 10.65 5.15
CA SER A 37 -3.94 11.80 4.36
C SER A 37 -3.65 13.07 5.15
N ILE A 38 -2.78 13.91 4.60
CA ILE A 38 -2.32 15.15 5.20
C ILE A 38 -3.12 16.36 4.70
N ASN A 39 -3.78 16.24 3.54
CA ASN A 39 -4.50 17.33 2.90
C ASN A 39 -5.60 16.80 1.96
N GLY A 40 -6.63 17.60 1.71
CA GLY A 40 -7.77 17.23 0.86
C GLY A 40 -8.96 16.63 1.61
N THR A 41 -9.92 16.08 0.86
CA THR A 41 -11.21 15.59 1.38
C THR A 41 -11.05 14.45 2.39
N LEU A 42 -10.00 13.63 2.24
CA LEU A 42 -9.72 12.52 3.15
C LEU A 42 -8.75 12.89 4.28
N SER A 43 -8.43 14.18 4.48
CA SER A 43 -7.49 14.63 5.52
C SER A 43 -7.84 14.04 6.90
N GLY A 44 -6.83 13.49 7.57
CA GLY A 44 -6.98 12.78 8.86
C GLY A 44 -7.25 11.28 8.74
N ASN A 45 -7.62 10.77 7.56
CA ASN A 45 -7.73 9.34 7.32
C ASN A 45 -6.35 8.69 7.21
N THR A 46 -6.29 7.40 7.56
CA THR A 46 -5.07 6.59 7.45
C THR A 46 -5.40 5.30 6.69
N LEU A 47 -4.60 4.98 5.67
CA LEU A 47 -4.69 3.70 4.97
C LEU A 47 -4.38 2.58 5.96
N SER A 48 -5.22 1.54 5.96
CA SER A 48 -4.91 0.35 6.74
C SER A 48 -3.65 -0.30 6.18
N ARG A 49 -2.61 -0.40 7.00
CA ARG A 49 -1.40 -1.14 6.64
C ARG A 49 -1.79 -2.61 6.50
N LEU A 50 -1.56 -3.19 5.32
CA LEU A 50 -1.76 -4.62 5.19
C LEU A 50 -0.72 -5.31 6.09
N PRO A 51 -1.10 -6.35 6.84
CA PRO A 51 -0.13 -7.15 7.57
C PRO A 51 0.89 -7.63 6.54
N PHE A 52 2.11 -7.15 6.68
CA PHE A 52 3.25 -7.67 5.94
C PHE A 52 3.74 -8.81 6.82
N ASP A 53 3.24 -10.02 6.56
CA ASP A 53 3.88 -11.20 7.11
C ASP A 53 5.25 -11.29 6.45
N GLU A 54 6.28 -11.03 7.24
CA GLU A 54 7.65 -11.46 6.96
C GLU A 54 7.74 -12.99 7.08
N GLY A 55 6.83 -13.71 6.43
CA GLY A 55 6.98 -15.13 6.17
C GLY A 55 8.14 -15.24 5.21
N PHE A 56 9.33 -15.44 5.76
CA PHE A 56 10.55 -15.55 4.99
C PHE A 56 10.34 -16.56 3.86
N TRP A 57 10.77 -16.19 2.66
CA TRP A 57 10.72 -17.02 1.45
C TRP A 57 11.28 -18.45 1.61
N PHE A 58 12.06 -18.73 2.65
CA PHE A 58 12.58 -20.06 2.97
C PHE A 58 11.61 -21.00 3.71
N GLU A 59 10.51 -20.51 4.28
CA GLU A 59 9.50 -21.37 4.91
C GLU A 59 8.67 -22.14 3.87
N TRP A 60 8.63 -21.69 2.62
CA TRP A 60 7.86 -22.32 1.54
C TRP A 60 8.48 -23.64 1.04
N VAL A 61 9.81 -23.76 1.07
CA VAL A 61 10.53 -24.99 0.67
C VAL A 61 10.24 -26.15 1.64
N ALA A 62 9.94 -25.85 2.92
CA ALA A 62 9.63 -26.88 3.91
C ALA A 62 8.21 -27.48 3.74
N PHE A 63 7.28 -26.75 3.12
CA PHE A 63 5.88 -27.17 2.95
C PHE A 63 5.49 -27.54 1.52
N HIS A 64 6.29 -27.15 0.50
CA HIS A 64 6.03 -27.47 -0.91
C HIS A 64 7.33 -27.92 -1.61
N PRO A 65 7.75 -29.19 -1.42
CA PRO A 65 8.99 -29.71 -1.99
C PRO A 65 8.96 -29.91 -3.52
N GLU A 66 7.83 -29.67 -4.19
CA GLU A 66 7.64 -29.91 -5.63
C GLU A 66 7.65 -28.65 -6.50
N THR A 67 7.93 -27.48 -5.94
CA THR A 67 8.02 -26.24 -6.74
C THR A 67 9.45 -25.98 -7.20
N ASP A 68 9.68 -26.10 -8.51
CA ASP A 68 10.92 -25.70 -9.16
C ASP A 68 11.10 -24.18 -9.11
N ILE A 69 12.25 -23.75 -8.58
CA ILE A 69 12.72 -22.37 -8.61
C ILE A 69 13.64 -22.24 -9.82
N PHE A 70 13.31 -21.35 -10.78
CA PHE A 70 14.21 -21.02 -11.89
C PHE A 70 15.10 -19.82 -11.51
N TYR A 71 16.40 -19.97 -11.77
CA TYR A 71 17.47 -18.96 -11.62
C TYR A 71 17.42 -17.89 -12.71
#